data_AF-A0A2N2J7Z8-F1
#
_entry.id   AF-A0A2N2J7Z8-F1
#
_cell.length_a   1.000
_cell.length_b   1.000
_cell.length_c   1.000
_cell.angle_alpha   90.00
_cell.angle_beta   90.00
_cell.angle_gamma   90.00
#
_symmetry.space_group_name_H-M   'P 1'
#
loop_
_entity.id
_entity.type
_entity.pdbx_description
1 polymer ?
#
loop_
_entity_poly.entity_id
_entity_poly.type
_entity_poly.pdbx_seq_one_letter_code
_entity_poly.pdbx_strand_id
1 'polypeptide(L)'
;MPFELLKKVMLTGIGLALKSQSEMESMAKEMAKTARLGEAEGKKFVADITKQYDKAKKDMETKIRKGIADYMSEADIASKKELNALKQEIAKLKKARKK
;
A
#
# COMPACT_ATOMS: atom_id res chain seq x y z
N MET A 1 -4.66 -21.75 4.01
CA MET A 1 -5.67 -20.74 4.39
C MET A 1 -5.19 -19.29 4.23
N PRO A 2 -3.96 -18.87 4.62
CA PRO A 2 -3.50 -17.48 4.44
C PRO A 2 -3.18 -17.10 2.98
N PHE A 3 -2.56 -18.03 2.24
CA PHE A 3 -2.08 -17.77 0.87
C PHE A 3 -3.21 -17.50 -0.13
N GLU A 4 -4.33 -18.24 -0.04
CA GLU A 4 -5.50 -18.06 -0.90
C GLU A 4 -6.21 -16.72 -0.65
N LEU A 5 -6.22 -16.25 0.59
CA LEU A 5 -6.76 -14.94 0.95
C LEU A 5 -5.88 -13.82 0.40
N LEU A 6 -4.55 -13.94 0.54
CA LEU A 6 -3.59 -13.02 -0.05
C LEU A 6 -3.73 -12.97 -1.57
N LYS A 7 -3.90 -14.12 -2.22
CA LYS A 7 -4.08 -14.23 -3.67
C LYS A 7 -5.38 -13.56 -4.14
N LYS A 8 -6.49 -13.76 -3.43
CA LYS A 8 -7.76 -13.07 -3.71
C LYS A 8 -7.66 -11.56 -3.48
N VAL A 9 -7.06 -11.12 -2.37
CA VAL A 9 -6.84 -9.69 -2.09
C VAL A 9 -5.95 -9.05 -3.15
N MET A 10 -4.91 -9.75 -3.61
CA MET A 10 -4.07 -9.30 -4.72
C MET A 10 -4.87 -9.23 -6.02
N LEU A 11 -5.61 -10.26 -6.42
CA LEU A 11 -6.36 -10.28 -7.68
C LEU A 11 -7.49 -9.23 -7.72
N THR A 12 -8.21 -9.03 -6.62
CA THR A 12 -9.23 -7.97 -6.50
C THR A 12 -8.59 -6.58 -6.41
N GLY A 13 -7.47 -6.45 -5.68
CA GLY A 13 -6.67 -5.23 -5.64
C GLY A 13 -6.10 -4.85 -7.01
N ILE A 14 -5.69 -5.83 -7.81
CA ILE A 14 -5.25 -5.67 -9.20
C ILE A 14 -6.41 -5.13 -10.04
N GLY A 15 -7.63 -5.67 -9.94
CA GLY A 15 -8.78 -5.13 -10.70
C GLY A 15 -9.11 -3.65 -10.44
N LEU A 16 -8.90 -3.17 -9.21
CA LEU A 16 -9.11 -1.77 -8.83
C LEU A 16 -7.86 -0.90 -9.05
N ALA A 17 -6.65 -1.45 -8.94
CA ALA A 17 -5.38 -0.74 -9.16
C ALA A 17 -4.94 -0.70 -10.62
N LEU A 18 -5.44 -1.62 -11.47
CA LEU A 18 -5.26 -1.60 -12.92
C LEU A 18 -6.04 -0.47 -13.58
N LYS A 19 -7.09 0.03 -12.92
CA LYS A 19 -7.75 1.27 -13.36
C LYS A 19 -6.79 2.42 -13.15
N SER A 20 -6.42 3.04 -14.25
CA SER A 20 -5.59 4.24 -14.27
C SER A 20 -6.32 5.42 -13.61
N GLN A 21 -5.55 6.37 -13.08
CA GLN A 21 -6.10 7.63 -12.56
C GLN A 21 -6.94 8.34 -13.63
N SER A 22 -6.51 8.28 -14.90
CA SER A 22 -7.25 8.84 -16.05
C SER A 22 -8.62 8.18 -16.28
N GLU A 23 -8.73 6.85 -16.13
CA GLU A 23 -10.02 6.18 -16.23
C GLU A 23 -10.94 6.56 -15.07
N MET A 24 -10.39 6.70 -13.86
CA MET A 24 -11.15 7.11 -12.69
C MET A 24 -11.65 8.55 -12.81
N GLU A 25 -10.81 9.46 -13.32
CA GLU A 25 -11.20 10.84 -13.65
C GLU A 25 -12.27 10.90 -14.73
N SER A 26 -12.17 10.06 -15.77
CA SER A 26 -13.19 9.98 -16.84
C SER A 26 -14.53 9.54 -16.26
N MET A 27 -14.54 8.49 -15.43
CA MET A 27 -15.75 8.02 -14.75
C MET A 27 -16.34 9.11 -13.85
N ALA A 28 -15.51 9.83 -13.08
CA ALA A 28 -15.97 10.92 -12.23
C ALA A 28 -16.59 12.07 -13.05
N LYS A 29 -16.02 12.41 -14.21
CA LYS A 29 -16.56 13.41 -15.13
C LYS A 29 -17.91 12.98 -15.71
N GLU A 30 -18.05 11.71 -16.11
CA GLU A 30 -19.31 11.15 -16.61
C GLU A 30 -20.40 11.14 -15.53
N MET A 31 -20.04 10.78 -14.30
CA MET A 31 -20.96 10.82 -13.16
C MET A 31 -21.41 12.25 -12.86
N ALA A 32 -20.50 13.23 -12.83
CA ALA A 32 -20.83 14.63 -12.63
C ALA A 32 -21.78 15.16 -13.71
N LYS A 33 -21.55 14.78 -14.98
CA LYS A 33 -22.41 15.14 -16.12
C LYS A 33 -23.79 14.50 -16.00
N THR A 34 -23.85 13.21 -15.65
CA THR A 34 -25.12 12.46 -15.51
C THR A 34 -25.94 12.99 -14.33
N ALA A 35 -25.29 13.35 -13.24
CA ALA A 35 -25.89 13.99 -12.07
C ALA A 35 -26.27 15.47 -12.31
N ARG A 36 -25.99 16.02 -13.50
CA ARG A 36 -26.25 17.42 -13.88
C ARG A 36 -25.68 18.43 -12.87
N LEU A 37 -24.50 18.13 -12.32
CA LEU A 37 -23.82 19.04 -11.41
C LEU A 37 -23.46 20.34 -12.13
N GLY A 38 -23.58 21.48 -11.43
CA GLY A 38 -23.07 22.75 -11.94
C GLY A 38 -21.57 22.70 -12.18
N GLU A 39 -21.02 23.60 -13.01
CA GLU A 39 -19.61 23.53 -13.42
C GLU A 39 -18.64 23.54 -12.22
N ALA A 40 -18.91 24.36 -11.21
CA ALA A 40 -18.13 24.42 -9.99
C ALA A 40 -18.22 23.13 -9.15
N GLU A 41 -19.43 22.57 -9.02
CA GLU A 41 -19.69 21.33 -8.27
C GLU A 41 -19.09 20.11 -8.95
N GLY A 42 -19.20 20.02 -10.29
CA GLY A 42 -18.61 18.95 -11.07
C GLY A 42 -17.08 18.95 -11.00
N LYS A 43 -16.43 20.12 -11.10
CA LYS A 43 -14.97 20.23 -10.92
C LYS A 43 -14.54 19.80 -9.53
N LYS A 44 -15.27 20.22 -8.48
CA LYS A 44 -15.00 19.81 -7.10
C LYS A 44 -15.18 18.30 -6.91
N PHE A 45 -16.25 17.73 -7.45
CA PHE A 45 -16.52 16.29 -7.37
C PHE A 45 -15.40 15.46 -7.99
N VAL A 46 -14.94 15.81 -9.19
CA VAL A 46 -13.83 15.12 -9.86
C VAL A 46 -12.55 15.23 -9.03
N ALA A 47 -12.22 16.42 -8.52
CA ALA A 47 -11.04 16.64 -7.69
C ALA A 47 -11.08 15.82 -6.39
N ASP A 48 -12.25 15.73 -5.74
CA ASP A 48 -12.43 14.96 -4.52
C ASP A 48 -12.27 13.44 -4.78
N ILE A 49 -12.82 12.92 -5.89
CA ILE A 49 -12.64 11.52 -6.29
C ILE A 49 -11.16 11.20 -6.58
N THR A 50 -10.47 12.06 -7.33
CA THR A 50 -9.03 11.87 -7.62
C THR A 50 -8.21 11.85 -6.33
N LYS A 51 -8.47 12.80 -5.42
CA LYS A 51 -7.78 12.85 -4.12
C LYS A 51 -8.03 11.62 -3.26
N GLN A 52 -9.27 11.11 -3.26
CA GLN A 52 -9.62 9.91 -2.52
C GLN A 52 -9.00 8.66 -3.13
N TYR A 53 -8.89 8.59 -4.45
CA TYR A 53 -8.16 7.52 -5.14
C TYR A 53 -6.68 7.49 -4.74
N ASP A 54 -5.99 8.63 -4.76
CA ASP A 54 -4.58 8.72 -4.38
C ASP A 54 -4.36 8.30 -2.92
N LYS A 55 -5.26 8.74 -2.02
CA LYS A 55 -5.22 8.34 -0.61
C LYS A 55 -5.43 6.83 -0.46
N ALA A 56 -6.44 6.26 -1.12
CA ALA A 56 -6.73 4.84 -1.05
C ALA A 56 -5.55 3.99 -1.57
N LYS A 57 -4.89 4.44 -2.65
CA LYS A 57 -3.69 3.80 -3.18
C LYS A 57 -2.56 3.76 -2.16
N LYS A 58 -2.27 4.89 -1.51
CA LYS A 58 -1.21 5.00 -0.48
C LYS A 58 -1.53 4.14 0.76
N ASP A 59 -2.78 4.14 1.20
CA ASP A 59 -3.22 3.33 2.33
C ASP A 59 -3.12 1.83 2.01
N MET A 60 -3.45 1.43 0.77
CA MET A 60 -3.28 0.06 0.29
C MET A 60 -1.81 -0.37 0.29
N GLU A 61 -0.91 0.45 -0.26
CA GLU A 61 0.53 0.17 -0.24
C GLU A 61 1.05 -0.01 1.20
N THR A 62 0.59 0.82 2.13
CA THR A 62 0.95 0.73 3.55
C THR A 62 0.47 -0.57 4.18
N LYS A 63 -0.80 -0.95 3.93
CA LYS A 63 -1.38 -2.20 4.44
C LYS A 63 -0.68 -3.44 3.87
N ILE A 64 -0.33 -3.42 2.59
CA ILE A 64 0.42 -4.53 1.96
C ILE A 64 1.80 -4.68 2.62
N ARG A 65 2.56 -3.58 2.77
CA ARG A 65 3.87 -3.60 3.42
C ARG A 65 3.78 -4.12 4.85
N LYS A 66 2.76 -3.68 5.60
CA LYS A 66 2.53 -4.14 6.96
C LYS A 66 2.18 -5.64 6.99
N GLY A 67 1.25 -6.09 6.15
CA GLY A 67 0.88 -7.51 6.09
C GLY A 67 2.05 -8.44 5.76
N ILE A 68 2.96 -8.01 4.87
CA ILE A 68 4.20 -8.74 4.59
C ILE A 68 5.11 -8.78 5.83
N ALA A 69 5.30 -7.64 6.49
CA ALA A 69 6.14 -7.55 7.69
C ALA A 69 5.60 -8.42 8.84
N ASP A 70 4.29 -8.36 9.08
CA ASP A 70 3.60 -9.15 10.11
C ASP A 70 3.73 -10.65 9.80
N TYR A 71 3.52 -11.07 8.55
CA TYR A 71 3.71 -12.47 8.13
C TYR A 71 5.15 -12.96 8.31
N MET A 72 6.15 -12.14 7.97
CA MET A 72 7.56 -12.50 8.18
C MET A 72 7.89 -12.68 9.66
N SER A 73 7.32 -11.83 10.52
CA SER A 73 7.47 -11.95 11.97
C SER A 73 6.82 -13.21 12.52
N GLU A 74 5.63 -13.58 12.04
CA GLU A 74 4.93 -14.80 12.45
C GLU A 74 5.65 -16.08 11.96
N ALA A 75 6.27 -16.03 10.79
CA ALA A 75 7.01 -17.15 10.19
C ALA A 75 8.42 -17.34 10.78
N ASP A 76 8.78 -16.60 11.84
CA ASP A 76 10.11 -16.61 12.48
C ASP A 76 11.26 -16.23 11.50
N ILE A 77 10.94 -15.42 10.49
CA ILE A 77 11.89 -14.94 9.47
C ILE A 77 12.40 -13.56 9.89
N ALA A 78 13.64 -13.53 10.41
CA ALA A 78 14.30 -12.27 10.75
C ALA A 78 14.52 -11.38 9.52
N SER A 79 14.25 -10.08 9.65
CA SER A 79 14.54 -9.11 8.61
C SER A 79 16.05 -8.91 8.43
N LYS A 80 16.46 -8.48 7.23
CA LYS A 80 17.87 -8.14 6.96
C LYS A 80 18.42 -7.07 7.91
N LYS A 81 17.55 -6.15 8.37
CA LYS A 81 17.91 -5.08 9.31
C LYS A 81 18.25 -5.65 10.68
N GLU A 82 17.41 -6.53 11.22
CA GLU A 82 17.63 -7.20 12.50
C GLU A 82 18.88 -8.08 12.46
N LEU A 83 19.07 -8.83 11.38
CA LEU A 83 20.27 -9.66 11.18
C LEU A 83 21.55 -8.82 11.17
N ASN A 84 21.52 -7.65 10.52
CA ASN A 84 22.66 -6.75 10.47
C ASN A 84 22.93 -6.09 11.84
N ALA A 85 21.88 -5.70 12.57
CA ALA A 85 22.02 -5.18 13.93
C ALA A 85 22.70 -6.21 14.85
N LEU A 86 22.23 -7.46 14.80
CA LEU A 86 22.82 -8.57 15.56
C LEU A 86 24.30 -8.81 15.18
N LYS A 87 24.64 -8.79 13.88
CA LYS A 87 26.04 -8.90 13.41
C LYS A 87 26.93 -7.80 13.97
N GLN A 88 26.44 -6.56 14.05
CA GLN A 88 27.19 -5.43 14.60
C GLN A 88 27.41 -5.58 16.11
N GLU A 89 26.39 -6.00 16.86
CA GLU A 89 26.53 -6.28 18.30
C GLU A 89 27.53 -7.39 18.56
N ILE A 90 27.44 -8.50 17.81
CA ILE A 90 28.40 -9.61 17.89
C ILE A 90 29.82 -9.11 17.60
N ALA A 91 30.01 -8.24 16.60
CA ALA A 91 31.31 -7.68 16.29
C ALA A 91 31.86 -6.80 17.43
N LYS A 92 31.01 -5.97 18.05
CA LYS A 92 31.37 -5.13 19.21
C LYS A 92 31.75 -5.99 20.43
N LEU A 93 30.94 -6.98 20.76
CA LEU A 93 31.20 -7.91 21.86
C LEU A 93 32.50 -8.69 21.65
N LYS A 94 32.73 -9.21 20.43
CA LYS A 94 33.99 -9.90 20.08
C LYS A 94 35.22 -8.99 20.21
N LYS A 95 35.10 -7.69 19.91
CA LYS A 95 36.17 -6.72 20.10
C LYS A 95 36.40 -6.41 21.59
N ALA A 96 35.34 -6.26 22.36
CA ALA A 96 35.41 -6.00 23.81
C ALA A 96 36.06 -7.17 24.57
N ARG A 97 35.77 -8.41 24.17
CA ARG A 97 36.34 -9.64 24.79
C ARG A 97 37.78 -9.97 24.37
N LYS A 98 38.33 -9.27 23.37
CA LYS A 98 39.72 -9.42 22.88
C LYS A 98 40.68 -8.37 23.47
N LYS A 99 40.17 -7.48 24.33
CA LYS A 99 40.97 -6.67 25.26
C LYS A 99 40.99 -7.36 26.61
#